data_AF-A0A917TWT6-F1
#
_entry.id   AF-A0A917TWT6-F1
#
_cell.length_a   1.000
_cell.length_b   1.000
_cell.length_c   1.000
_cell.angle_alpha   90.00
_cell.angle_beta   90.00
_cell.angle_gamma   90.00
#
_symmetry.space_group_name_H-M   'P 1'
#
loop_
_entity.id
_entity.type
_entity.pdbx_description
1 polymer ?
#
loop_
_entity_poly.entity_id
_entity_poly.type
_entity_poly.pdbx_seq_one_letter_code
_entity_poly.pdbx_strand_id
1 'polypeptide(L)'
;MELNYDVMFGMDKQMHLISYGVISLVVGIFIVLLSQEQTVKQRISVAWVVLVTVGTVEEYRQYMTPHRSAEFLDAIANLFGVTIGLVVPLLIFCMIKYRNHFVFKLFAIYSIVLIPLFLGLIYFNERPFVILEEPTRENLRNLLAMVGL
;
A
#
# COMPACT_ATOMS: atom_id res chain seq x y z
N MET A 1 -15.88 28.17 17.97
CA MET A 1 -15.08 27.64 16.86
C MET A 1 -15.62 26.25 16.59
N GLU A 2 -16.43 26.08 15.55
CA GLU A 2 -16.96 24.77 15.17
C GLU A 2 -15.91 24.09 14.29
N LEU A 3 -15.38 22.96 14.76
CA LEU A 3 -14.46 22.13 13.97
C LEU A 3 -15.31 21.29 13.02
N ASN A 4 -15.11 21.46 11.72
CA ASN A 4 -15.77 20.62 10.72
C ASN A 4 -14.98 19.30 10.57
N TYR A 5 -15.38 18.29 11.32
CA TYR A 5 -14.72 16.97 11.34
C TYR A 5 -14.78 16.25 9.98
N ASP A 6 -15.81 16.48 9.18
CA ASP A 6 -15.94 15.87 7.86
C ASP A 6 -14.87 16.39 6.89
N VAL A 7 -14.50 17.66 6.98
CA VAL A 7 -13.41 18.24 6.18
C VAL A 7 -12.04 17.76 6.70
N MET A 8 -11.90 17.57 8.02
CA MET A 8 -10.63 17.17 8.63
C MET A 8 -10.30 15.68 8.46
N PHE A 9 -11.30 14.80 8.51
CA PHE A 9 -11.12 13.34 8.54
C PHE A 9 -11.99 12.59 7.53
N GLY A 10 -12.62 13.31 6.60
CA GLY A 10 -13.49 12.74 5.57
C GLY A 10 -12.78 11.69 4.70
N MET A 11 -13.59 10.90 3.99
CA MET A 11 -13.10 9.80 3.14
C MET A 11 -12.08 10.28 2.10
N ASP A 12 -12.23 11.50 1.60
CA ASP A 12 -11.32 12.12 0.65
C ASP A 12 -9.87 12.15 1.19
N LYS A 13 -9.68 12.61 2.43
CA LYS A 13 -8.37 12.66 3.12
C LYS A 13 -7.78 11.26 3.34
N GLN A 14 -8.64 10.28 3.65
CA GLN A 14 -8.23 8.89 3.81
C GLN A 14 -7.78 8.29 2.48
N MET A 15 -8.46 8.60 1.38
CA MET A 15 -8.07 8.17 0.05
C MET A 15 -6.73 8.76 -0.37
N HIS A 16 -6.48 10.04 -0.09
CA HIS A 16 -5.17 10.67 -0.30
C HIS A 16 -4.05 9.95 0.47
N LEU A 17 -4.27 9.73 1.78
CA LEU A 17 -3.34 9.00 2.64
C LEU A 17 -3.04 7.58 2.11
N ILE A 18 -4.08 6.80 1.81
CA ILE A 18 -3.95 5.40 1.37
C ILE A 18 -3.30 5.34 -0.02
N SER A 19 -3.72 6.18 -0.95
CA SER A 19 -3.23 6.15 -2.34
C SER A 19 -1.74 6.47 -2.41
N TYR A 20 -1.31 7.57 -1.76
CA TYR A 20 0.11 7.92 -1.69
C TYR A 20 0.89 6.91 -0.83
N GLY A 21 0.26 6.31 0.19
CA GLY A 21 0.83 5.20 0.95
C GLY A 21 1.15 3.99 0.09
N VAL A 22 0.21 3.53 -0.74
CA VAL A 22 0.40 2.38 -1.62
C VAL A 22 1.43 2.67 -2.71
N ILE A 23 1.32 3.82 -3.39
CA ILE A 23 2.28 4.21 -4.44
C ILE A 23 3.70 4.25 -3.88
N SER A 24 3.89 4.93 -2.76
CA SER A 24 5.21 5.09 -2.16
C SER A 24 5.76 3.77 -1.59
N LEU A 25 4.91 2.90 -1.04
CA LEU A 25 5.28 1.53 -0.65
C LEU A 25 5.84 0.73 -1.84
N VAL A 26 5.11 0.71 -2.96
CA VAL A 26 5.52 -0.02 -4.16
C VAL A 26 6.85 0.53 -4.70
N VAL A 27 6.97 1.85 -4.81
CA VAL A 27 8.23 2.51 -5.22
C VAL A 27 9.38 2.14 -4.27
N GLY A 28 9.15 2.20 -2.96
CA GLY A 28 10.16 1.85 -1.97
C GLY A 28 10.58 0.38 -2.03
N ILE A 29 9.65 -0.55 -2.26
CA ILE A 29 9.98 -1.98 -2.49
C ILE A 29 10.90 -2.12 -3.70
N PHE A 30 10.57 -1.49 -4.84
CA PHE A 30 11.42 -1.53 -6.03
C PHE A 30 12.80 -0.94 -5.76
N ILE A 31 12.90 0.16 -5.01
CA ILE A 31 14.19 0.74 -4.64
C ILE A 31 15.03 -0.26 -3.85
N VAL A 32 14.45 -0.93 -2.85
CA VAL A 32 15.16 -1.93 -2.04
C VAL A 32 15.60 -3.13 -2.87
N LEU A 33 14.76 -3.61 -3.80
CA LEU A 33 15.06 -4.78 -4.64
C LEU A 33 16.10 -4.51 -5.73
N LEU A 34 16.10 -3.32 -6.33
CA LEU A 34 16.91 -2.99 -7.51
C LEU A 34 18.19 -2.21 -7.19
N SER A 35 18.35 -1.73 -5.97
CA SER A 35 19.48 -0.87 -5.60
C SER A 35 20.52 -1.62 -4.78
N GLN A 36 21.79 -1.23 -4.94
CA GLN A 36 22.86 -1.71 -4.06
C GLN A 36 22.67 -1.12 -2.66
N GLU A 37 23.04 -1.88 -1.62
CA GLU A 37 22.77 -1.52 -0.21
C GLU A 37 23.21 -0.11 0.18
N GLN A 38 24.34 0.36 -0.35
CA GLN A 38 24.90 1.68 -0.04
C GLN A 38 24.03 2.82 -0.57
N THR A 39 23.25 2.57 -1.62
CA THR A 39 22.45 3.58 -2.34
C THR A 39 20.97 3.61 -1.93
N VAL A 40 20.47 2.58 -1.23
CA VAL A 40 19.05 2.45 -0.86
C VAL A 40 18.56 3.66 -0.07
N LYS A 41 19.30 4.11 0.95
CA LYS A 41 18.91 5.26 1.77
C LYS A 41 18.77 6.54 0.93
N GLN A 42 19.76 6.82 0.09
CA GLN A 42 19.76 8.00 -0.77
C GLN A 42 18.59 7.96 -1.77
N ARG A 43 18.34 6.80 -2.38
CA ARG A 43 17.24 6.62 -3.34
C ARG A 43 15.87 6.74 -2.68
N ILE A 44 15.68 6.22 -1.46
CA ILE A 44 14.46 6.44 -0.68
C ILE A 44 14.28 7.92 -0.35
N SER A 45 15.34 8.63 0.06
CA SER A 45 15.25 10.07 0.32
C SER A 45 14.85 10.87 -0.93
N VAL A 46 15.44 10.56 -2.08
CA VAL A 46 15.07 11.18 -3.36
C VAL A 46 13.62 10.86 -3.71
N ALA A 47 13.20 9.60 -3.58
CA ALA A 47 11.81 9.20 -3.84
C ALA A 47 10.82 9.92 -2.92
N TRP A 48 11.15 10.08 -1.64
CA TRP A 48 10.33 10.85 -0.70
C TRP A 48 10.15 12.29 -1.16
N VAL A 49 11.25 13.00 -1.49
CA VAL A 49 11.18 14.39 -1.96
C VAL A 49 10.34 14.49 -3.23
N VAL A 50 10.58 13.61 -4.21
CA VAL A 50 9.86 13.62 -5.48
C VAL A 50 8.37 13.36 -5.27
N LEU A 51 8.00 12.32 -4.52
CA LEU A 51 6.59 11.94 -4.32
C LEU A 51 5.82 13.00 -3.53
N VAL A 52 6.43 13.60 -2.50
CA VAL A 52 5.81 14.71 -1.75
C VAL A 52 5.64 15.94 -2.64
N THR A 53 6.64 16.26 -3.46
CA THR A 53 6.56 17.39 -4.39
C THR A 53 5.47 17.18 -5.42
N VAL A 54 5.44 16.00 -6.06
CA VAL A 54 4.40 15.62 -7.03
C VAL A 54 3.02 15.68 -6.38
N GLY A 55 2.86 15.14 -5.17
CA GLY A 55 1.58 15.19 -4.47
C GLY A 55 1.12 16.60 -4.14
N THR A 56 2.04 17.48 -3.79
CA THR A 56 1.72 18.89 -3.55
C THR A 56 1.35 19.62 -4.85
N VAL A 57 2.10 19.40 -5.92
CA VAL A 57 1.82 19.97 -7.25
C VAL A 57 0.47 19.49 -7.78
N GLU A 58 0.12 18.22 -7.54
CA GLU A 58 -1.18 17.68 -7.94
C GLU A 58 -2.33 18.40 -7.22
N GLU A 59 -2.21 18.76 -5.95
CA GLU A 59 -3.21 19.60 -5.27
C GLU A 59 -3.34 20.99 -5.93
N TYR A 60 -2.23 21.61 -6.33
CA TYR A 60 -2.29 22.86 -7.11
C TYR A 60 -2.94 22.66 -8.49
N ARG A 61 -2.72 21.52 -9.13
CA ARG A 61 -3.37 21.18 -10.42
C ARG A 61 -4.88 21.00 -10.25
N GLN A 62 -5.33 20.46 -9.12
CA GLN A 62 -6.75 20.29 -8.82
C GLN A 62 -7.50 21.62 -8.74
N TYR A 63 -6.86 22.72 -8.33
CA TYR A 63 -7.44 24.07 -8.38
C TYR A 63 -7.93 24.46 -9.79
N MET A 64 -7.26 23.97 -10.84
CA MET A 64 -7.61 24.25 -12.23
C MET A 64 -8.66 23.27 -12.78
N THR A 65 -9.07 22.27 -12.00
CA THR A 65 -10.03 21.23 -12.44
C THR A 65 -11.44 21.59 -11.95
N PRO A 66 -12.45 21.64 -12.83
CA PRO A 66 -13.83 21.89 -12.41
C PRO A 66 -14.28 20.84 -11.39
N HIS A 67 -15.00 21.27 -10.35
CA HIS A 67 -15.54 20.42 -9.28
C HIS A 67 -14.49 19.75 -8.37
N ARG A 68 -13.25 20.25 -8.35
CA ARG A 68 -12.23 19.87 -7.36
C ARG A 68 -11.76 21.09 -6.59
N SER A 69 -11.46 20.88 -5.32
CA SER A 69 -10.85 21.87 -4.43
C SER A 69 -9.38 21.51 -4.23
N ALA A 70 -8.51 22.51 -4.25
CA ALA A 70 -7.15 22.34 -3.74
C ALA A 70 -7.18 22.50 -2.23
N GLU A 71 -6.85 21.46 -1.48
CA GLU A 71 -6.94 21.50 -0.02
C GLU A 71 -5.59 21.20 0.64
N PHE A 72 -5.24 22.04 1.60
CA PHE A 72 -4.01 21.87 2.38
C PHE A 72 -3.98 20.54 3.15
N LEU A 73 -5.13 20.08 3.63
CA LEU A 73 -5.23 18.83 4.37
C LEU A 73 -5.03 17.60 3.46
N ASP A 74 -5.33 17.69 2.15
CA ASP A 74 -5.00 16.63 1.18
C ASP A 74 -3.49 16.55 0.96
N ALA A 75 -2.82 17.69 0.81
CA ALA A 75 -1.36 17.73 0.71
C ALA A 75 -0.69 17.13 1.96
N ILE A 76 -1.24 17.38 3.16
CA ILE A 76 -0.79 16.75 4.40
C ILE A 76 -1.05 15.24 4.40
N ALA A 77 -2.24 14.81 3.96
CA ALA A 77 -2.56 13.38 3.86
C ALA A 77 -1.61 12.67 2.88
N ASN A 78 -1.30 13.28 1.74
CA ASN A 78 -0.30 12.80 0.77
C ASN A 78 1.08 12.66 1.43
N LEU A 79 1.55 13.69 2.15
CA LEU A 79 2.82 13.69 2.88
C LEU A 79 2.91 12.53 3.87
N PHE A 80 1.88 12.32 4.69
CA PHE A 80 1.84 11.20 5.63
C PHE A 80 1.79 9.86 4.91
N GLY A 81 1.02 9.76 3.83
CA GLY A 81 0.93 8.56 2.99
C GLY A 81 2.31 8.17 2.48
N VAL A 82 3.01 9.10 1.82
CA VAL A 82 4.37 8.89 1.32
C VAL A 82 5.33 8.46 2.43
N THR A 83 5.25 9.12 3.59
CA THR A 83 6.13 8.85 4.72
C THR A 83 5.91 7.43 5.27
N ILE A 84 4.66 7.06 5.55
CA ILE A 84 4.30 5.74 6.08
C ILE A 84 4.64 4.65 5.06
N GLY A 85 4.33 4.86 3.78
CA GLY A 85 4.59 3.89 2.72
C GLY A 85 6.08 3.63 2.51
N LEU A 86 6.95 4.65 2.61
CA LEU A 86 8.41 4.46 2.49
C LEU A 86 9.08 3.92 3.76
N VAL A 87 8.47 4.09 4.94
CA VAL A 87 9.00 3.53 6.19
C VAL A 87 9.03 1.99 6.12
N VAL A 88 8.01 1.34 5.55
CA VAL A 88 7.94 -0.12 5.49
C VAL A 88 9.12 -0.74 4.71
N PRO A 89 9.44 -0.33 3.47
CA PRO A 89 10.61 -0.82 2.75
C PRO A 89 11.92 -0.49 3.46
N LEU A 90 12.02 0.66 4.13
CA LEU A 90 13.21 1.03 4.88
C LEU A 90 13.41 0.13 6.10
N LEU A 91 12.33 -0.25 6.80
CA LEU A 91 12.36 -1.25 7.86
C LEU A 91 12.76 -2.62 7.32
N ILE A 92 12.20 -3.05 6.19
CA ILE A 92 12.58 -4.30 5.52
C ILE A 92 14.07 -4.28 5.18
N PHE A 93 14.58 -3.20 4.60
CA PHE A 93 16.01 -3.04 4.31
C PHE A 93 16.88 -3.11 5.56
N CYS A 94 16.50 -2.40 6.63
CA CYS A 94 17.21 -2.48 7.91
C CYS A 94 17.17 -3.92 8.47
N MET A 95 16.04 -4.61 8.36
CA MET A 95 15.92 -6.01 8.75
C MET A 95 16.76 -6.93 7.86
N ILE A 96 16.94 -6.66 6.58
CA ILE A 96 17.83 -7.48 5.72
C ILE A 96 19.30 -7.21 6.09
N LYS A 97 19.67 -5.94 6.24
CA LYS A 97 21.05 -5.51 6.48
C LYS A 97 21.57 -5.88 7.87
N TYR A 98 20.73 -5.71 8.89
CA TYR A 98 21.13 -5.87 10.29
C TYR A 98 20.62 -7.16 10.94
N ARG A 99 19.78 -7.95 10.26
CA ARG A 99 19.21 -9.18 10.84
C ARG A 99 19.81 -10.43 10.22
N ASN A 100 20.23 -11.31 11.12
CA ASN A 100 20.54 -12.71 10.90
C ASN A 100 19.43 -13.38 10.06
N HIS A 101 19.80 -14.20 9.08
CA HIS A 101 18.90 -14.90 8.13
C HIS A 101 17.66 -15.57 8.79
N PHE A 102 17.75 -15.88 10.08
CA PHE A 102 16.73 -16.53 10.89
C PHE A 102 15.33 -15.89 10.80
N VAL A 103 15.22 -14.56 10.81
CA VAL A 103 13.88 -13.97 10.96
C VAL A 103 13.20 -13.68 9.62
N PHE A 104 13.95 -13.55 8.52
CA PHE A 104 13.35 -13.63 7.18
C PHE A 104 12.76 -15.03 6.96
N LYS A 105 13.47 -16.06 7.44
CA LYS A 105 12.98 -17.45 7.44
C LYS A 105 11.72 -17.61 8.30
N LEU A 106 11.67 -17.01 9.49
CA LEU A 106 10.50 -17.04 10.37
C LEU A 106 9.27 -16.36 9.72
N PHE A 107 9.47 -15.21 9.07
CA PHE A 107 8.40 -14.48 8.40
C PHE A 107 7.88 -15.24 7.16
N ALA A 108 8.78 -15.86 6.40
CA ALA A 108 8.42 -16.71 5.26
C ALA A 108 7.62 -17.95 5.73
N ILE A 109 8.06 -18.62 6.80
CA ILE A 109 7.34 -19.75 7.42
C ILE A 109 5.96 -19.30 7.91
N TYR A 110 5.88 -18.15 8.59
CA TYR A 110 4.61 -17.64 9.09
C TYR A 110 3.66 -17.25 7.95
N SER A 111 4.18 -16.74 6.84
CA SER A 111 3.39 -16.43 5.63
C SER A 111 2.81 -17.68 4.99
N ILE A 112 3.56 -18.81 4.98
CA ILE A 112 3.06 -20.12 4.50
C ILE A 112 1.86 -20.59 5.33
N VAL A 113 1.78 -20.24 6.62
CA VAL A 113 0.65 -20.58 7.50
C VAL A 113 -0.51 -19.58 7.33
N LEU A 114 -0.22 -18.29 7.22
CA LEU A 114 -1.22 -17.24 7.10
C LEU A 114 -1.98 -17.27 5.76
N ILE A 115 -1.29 -17.59 4.65
CA ILE A 115 -1.91 -17.61 3.31
C ILE A 115 -3.09 -18.61 3.24
N PRO A 116 -2.94 -19.90 3.62
CA PRO A 116 -4.05 -20.84 3.67
C PRO A 116 -5.18 -20.38 4.61
N LEU A 117 -4.85 -19.75 5.73
CA LEU A 117 -5.81 -19.23 6.70
C LEU A 117 -6.64 -18.08 6.10
N PHE A 118 -6.01 -17.16 5.39
CA PHE A 118 -6.71 -16.08 4.69
C PHE A 118 -7.51 -16.59 3.49
N LEU A 119 -7.00 -17.57 2.74
CA LEU A 119 -7.77 -18.25 1.68
C LEU A 119 -9.01 -18.95 2.26
N GLY A 120 -8.87 -19.62 3.41
CA GLY A 120 -10.00 -20.20 4.14
C GLY A 120 -11.01 -19.15 4.59
N LEU A 121 -10.54 -18.02 5.13
CA LEU A 121 -11.41 -16.91 5.51
C LEU A 121 -12.16 -16.32 4.30
N ILE A 122 -11.52 -16.21 3.14
CA ILE A 122 -12.20 -15.81 1.89
C ILE A 122 -13.30 -16.81 1.53
N TYR A 123 -13.05 -18.11 1.68
CA TYR A 123 -14.03 -19.16 1.39
C TYR A 123 -15.23 -19.16 2.34
N PHE A 124 -14.99 -18.95 3.64
CA PHE A 124 -16.04 -18.90 4.68
C PHE A 124 -16.69 -17.53 4.86
N ASN A 125 -16.26 -16.52 4.10
CA ASN A 125 -16.73 -15.16 4.29
C ASN A 125 -18.22 -15.03 3.97
N GLU A 126 -19.02 -14.74 4.99
CA GLU A 126 -20.49 -14.70 4.94
C GLU A 126 -21.05 -13.55 4.07
N ARG A 127 -20.23 -12.53 3.78
CA ARG A 127 -20.59 -11.41 2.91
C ARG A 127 -19.66 -11.37 1.70
N PRO A 128 -20.09 -11.84 0.51
CA PRO A 128 -19.21 -11.93 -0.65
C PRO A 128 -18.75 -10.54 -1.11
N PHE A 129 -17.43 -10.33 -1.15
CA PHE A 129 -16.81 -9.10 -1.69
C PHE A 129 -16.81 -9.08 -3.23
N VAL A 130 -16.94 -10.25 -3.87
CA VAL A 130 -16.92 -10.42 -5.33
C VAL A 130 -18.10 -11.30 -5.72
N ILE A 131 -19.02 -10.75 -6.52
CA ILE A 131 -20.07 -11.53 -7.18
C ILE A 131 -19.44 -12.08 -8.47
N LEU A 132 -18.95 -13.32 -8.42
CA LEU A 132 -18.36 -13.97 -9.60
C LEU A 132 -19.48 -14.41 -10.55
N GLU A 133 -19.50 -13.86 -11.75
CA GLU A 133 -20.40 -14.31 -12.82
C GLU A 133 -20.07 -15.75 -13.24
N GLU A 134 -21.10 -16.48 -13.69
CA GLU A 134 -21.08 -17.94 -13.87
C GLU A 134 -19.89 -18.55 -14.65
N PRO A 135 -19.25 -17.92 -15.66
CA PRO A 135 -18.11 -18.57 -16.32
C PRO A 135 -16.84 -18.65 -15.43
N THR A 136 -16.69 -17.74 -14.46
CA THR A 136 -15.48 -17.70 -13.61
C THR A 136 -15.57 -18.67 -12.43
N ARG A 137 -16.79 -18.95 -11.95
CA ARG A 137 -17.05 -19.91 -10.87
C ARG A 137 -16.73 -21.33 -11.29
N GLU A 138 -17.01 -21.69 -12.54
CA GLU A 138 -16.78 -23.04 -13.06
C GLU A 138 -15.27 -23.33 -13.25
N ASN A 139 -14.52 -22.34 -13.75
CA ASN A 139 -13.07 -22.44 -13.87
C ASN A 139 -12.37 -22.56 -12.52
N LEU A 140 -12.83 -21.82 -11.50
CA LEU A 140 -12.29 -21.93 -10.13
C LEU A 140 -12.55 -23.31 -9.53
N ARG A 141 -13.75 -23.87 -9.74
CA ARG A 141 -14.13 -25.21 -9.26
C ARG A 141 -13.28 -26.32 -9.91
N ASN A 142 -13.01 -26.20 -11.20
CA ASN A 142 -12.14 -27.15 -11.91
C ASN A 142 -10.69 -27.09 -11.43
N LEU A 143 -10.21 -25.89 -11.08
CA LEU A 143 -8.87 -25.68 -10.54
C LEU A 143 -8.74 -26.28 -9.12
N LEU A 144 -9.75 -26.08 -8.27
CA LEU A 144 -9.81 -26.67 -6.93
C LEU A 144 -9.88 -28.21 -6.98
N ALA A 145 -10.69 -28.76 -7.89
CA ALA A 145 -10.77 -30.21 -8.10
C ALA A 145 -9.43 -30.81 -8.58
N MET A 146 -8.62 -30.04 -9.31
CA MET A 146 -7.29 -30.47 -9.78
C MET A 146 -6.24 -30.49 -8.65
N VAL A 147 -6.46 -29.73 -7.58
CA VAL A 147 -5.59 -29.68 -6.39
C VAL A 147 -6.03 -30.68 -5.30
N GLY A 148 -7.13 -31.42 -5.53
CA GLY A 148 -7.57 -32.52 -4.66
C GLY A 148 -8.32 -32.08 -3.40
N LEU A 149 -9.02 -30.95 -3.44
CA LEU A 149 -10.02 -30.51 -2.46
C LEU A 149 -11.44 -30.66 -3.01
#